data_AF-H0T073-F1
#
_entry.id   AF-H0T073-F1
#
_cell.length_a   1.000
_cell.length_b   1.000
_cell.length_c   1.000
_cell.angle_alpha   90.00
_cell.angle_beta   90.00
_cell.angle_gamma   90.00
#
_symmetry.space_group_name_H-M   'P 1'
#
loop_
_entity.id
_entity.type
_entity.pdbx_description
1 polymer ?
#
loop_
_entity_poly.entity_id
_entity_poly.type
_entity_poly.pdbx_seq_one_letter_code
_entity_poly.pdbx_strand_id
1 'polypeptide(L)'
;MVRGVEHWELATKNATALIKATDQTEIVELEARSKVSRQDAVTHLIEPTEWGLETFPQYKNRQCSFKERLEALLSRWEDWERC
;
A
#
# COMPACT_ATOMS: atom_id res chain seq x y z
N MET A 1 7.29 20.23 18.09
CA MET A 1 7.19 18.78 17.82
C MET A 1 6.47 18.61 16.48
N VAL A 2 7.20 18.57 15.36
CA VAL A 2 6.58 18.47 14.01
C VAL A 2 7.34 17.45 13.15
N ARG A 3 7.89 16.39 13.73
CA ARG A 3 8.60 15.34 12.97
C ARG A 3 7.70 14.15 12.59
N GLY A 4 6.46 14.11 13.08
CA GLY A 4 5.55 12.98 12.86
C GLY A 4 4.75 13.08 11.55
N VAL A 5 4.31 14.28 11.16
CA VAL A 5 3.38 14.47 10.04
C VAL A 5 4.10 14.42 8.68
N GLU A 6 5.23 15.12 8.55
CA GLU A 6 6.03 15.12 7.30
C GLU A 6 6.56 13.72 6.94
N HIS A 7 6.93 12.94 7.96
CA HIS A 7 7.33 11.54 7.77
C HIS A 7 6.17 10.66 7.31
N TRP A 8 4.95 10.94 7.78
CA TRP A 8 3.77 10.15 7.46
C TRP A 8 3.26 10.43 6.04
N GLU A 9 3.27 11.70 5.61
CA GLU A 9 2.93 12.08 4.23
C GLU A 9 3.93 11.54 3.22
N LEU A 10 5.23 11.61 3.53
CA LEU A 10 6.27 11.07 2.66
C LEU A 10 6.19 9.54 2.59
N ALA A 11 5.97 8.88 3.73
CA ALA A 11 5.76 7.44 3.79
C ALA A 11 4.52 7.01 2.99
N THR A 12 3.42 7.76 3.09
CA THR A 12 2.19 7.51 2.33
C THR A 12 2.41 7.66 0.82
N LYS A 13 3.07 8.73 0.38
CA LYS A 13 3.39 8.91 -1.05
C LYS A 13 4.29 7.82 -1.59
N ASN A 14 5.31 7.43 -0.83
CA ASN A 14 6.21 6.34 -1.21
C ASN A 14 5.50 4.99 -1.22
N ALA A 15 4.65 4.71 -0.23
CA ALA A 15 3.83 3.51 -0.16
C ALA A 15 2.87 3.41 -1.36
N THR A 16 2.18 4.51 -1.69
CA THR A 16 1.31 4.59 -2.88
C THR A 16 2.10 4.36 -4.17
N ALA A 17 3.27 4.97 -4.32
CA ALA A 17 4.13 4.74 -5.49
C ALA A 17 4.58 3.26 -5.59
N LEU A 18 4.97 2.66 -4.46
CA LEU A 18 5.29 1.23 -4.36
C LEU A 18 4.12 0.33 -4.74
N ILE A 19 2.91 0.68 -4.31
CA ILE A 19 1.71 -0.09 -4.61
C ILE A 19 1.35 0.05 -6.08
N LYS A 20 1.47 1.24 -6.68
CA LYS A 20 1.21 1.48 -8.11
C LYS A 20 2.28 0.90 -9.04
N ALA A 21 3.52 0.78 -8.58
CA ALA A 21 4.62 0.29 -9.40
C ALA A 21 4.32 -1.12 -9.94
N THR A 22 4.18 -1.23 -11.27
CA THR A 22 3.99 -2.50 -11.96
C THR A 22 5.30 -3.14 -12.39
N ASP A 23 6.37 -2.34 -12.47
CA ASP A 23 7.69 -2.78 -12.90
C ASP A 23 8.54 -3.28 -11.72
N GLN A 24 9.16 -4.44 -11.88
CA GLN A 24 9.95 -5.07 -10.82
C GLN A 24 11.20 -4.26 -10.47
N THR A 25 11.82 -3.57 -11.42
CA THR A 25 12.97 -2.72 -11.16
C THR A 25 12.57 -1.49 -10.36
N GLU A 26 11.45 -0.85 -10.73
CA GLU A 26 10.93 0.32 -10.01
C GLU A 26 10.53 -0.04 -8.56
N ILE A 27 9.89 -1.19 -8.36
CA ILE A 27 9.56 -1.70 -7.02
C ILE A 27 10.83 -1.83 -6.18
N VAL A 28 11.87 -2.50 -6.68
CA VAL A 28 13.11 -2.73 -5.93
C VAL A 28 13.81 -1.40 -5.59
N GLU A 29 13.83 -0.44 -6.51
CA GLU A 29 14.40 0.88 -6.25
C GLU A 29 13.59 1.66 -5.19
N LEU A 30 12.27 1.61 -5.26
CA LEU A 30 11.40 2.27 -4.28
C LEU A 30 11.45 1.60 -2.91
N GLU A 31 11.54 0.26 -2.84
CA GLU A 31 11.74 -0.49 -1.59
C GLU A 31 13.09 -0.13 -0.97
N ALA A 32 14.15 -0.07 -1.77
CA ALA A 32 15.48 0.31 -1.30
C ALA A 32 15.53 1.77 -0.81
N ARG A 33 14.86 2.69 -1.51
CA ARG A 33 14.78 4.12 -1.16
C ARG A 33 13.94 4.37 0.08
N SER A 34 12.81 3.68 0.18
CA SER A 34 11.84 3.86 1.28
C SER A 34 12.18 3.02 2.51
N LYS A 35 13.05 2.00 2.35
CA LYS A 35 13.33 0.96 3.36
C LYS A 35 12.06 0.25 3.87
N VAL A 36 11.02 0.22 3.03
CA VAL A 36 9.71 -0.36 3.32
C VAL A 36 9.38 -1.28 2.17
N SER A 37 8.96 -2.51 2.49
CA SER A 37 8.56 -3.46 1.47
C SER A 37 7.18 -3.15 0.91
N ARG A 38 6.90 -3.55 -0.32
CA ARG A 38 5.58 -3.34 -0.94
C ARG A 38 4.43 -3.92 -0.11
N GLN A 39 4.66 -5.04 0.57
CA GLN A 39 3.69 -5.63 1.49
C GLN A 39 3.45 -4.76 2.71
N ASP A 40 4.51 -4.24 3.30
CA ASP A 40 4.46 -3.37 4.46
C ASP A 40 3.74 -2.05 4.11
N ALA A 41 3.99 -1.51 2.91
CA ALA A 41 3.27 -0.37 2.37
C ALA A 41 1.74 -0.61 2.30
N VAL A 42 1.30 -1.77 1.80
CA VAL A 42 -0.13 -2.13 1.78
C VAL A 42 -0.69 -2.29 3.20
N THR A 43 0.05 -2.96 4.09
CA THR A 43 -0.36 -3.16 5.48
C THR A 43 -0.45 -1.85 6.25
N HIS A 44 0.42 -0.88 5.98
CA HIS A 44 0.41 0.40 6.67
C HIS A 44 -0.57 1.42 6.07
N LEU A 45 -0.85 1.32 4.77
CA LEU A 45 -1.70 2.28 4.06
C LEU A 45 -3.17 1.82 3.96
N ILE A 46 -3.40 0.53 3.72
CA ILE A 46 -4.72 -0.01 3.38
C ILE A 46 -5.35 -0.73 4.58
N GLU A 47 -4.63 -1.64 5.25
CA GLU A 47 -5.19 -2.39 6.38
C GLU A 47 -5.74 -1.53 7.55
N PRO A 48 -5.15 -0.38 7.93
CA PRO A 48 -5.73 0.46 8.99
C PRO A 48 -6.90 1.33 8.51
N THR A 49 -7.16 1.40 7.21
CA THR A 49 -8.25 2.24 6.68
C THR A 49 -9.56 1.45 6.65
N GLU A 50 -10.67 2.14 6.92
CA GLU A 50 -12.02 1.56 6.82
C GLU A 50 -12.25 0.98 5.41
N TRP A 51 -11.81 1.70 4.37
CA TRP A 51 -11.90 1.24 2.98
C TRP A 51 -11.16 -0.09 2.76
N GLY A 52 -9.95 -0.27 3.29
CA GLY A 52 -9.22 -1.52 3.15
C GLY A 52 -9.89 -2.70 3.85
N LEU A 53 -10.48 -2.46 5.03
CA LEU A 53 -11.21 -3.47 5.80
C LEU A 53 -12.54 -3.85 5.14
N GLU A 54 -13.25 -2.90 4.54
CA GLU A 54 -14.52 -3.11 3.85
C GLU A 54 -14.34 -3.71 2.45
N THR A 55 -13.36 -3.19 1.70
CA THR A 55 -13.13 -3.57 0.29
C THR A 55 -12.41 -4.91 0.18
N PHE A 56 -11.52 -5.22 1.13
CA PHE A 56 -10.72 -6.45 1.12
C PHE A 56 -10.88 -7.22 2.44
N PRO A 57 -12.01 -7.91 2.63
CA PRO A 57 -12.20 -8.80 3.78
C PRO A 57 -11.14 -9.93 3.84
N GLN A 58 -10.49 -10.20 2.71
CA GLN A 58 -9.34 -11.09 2.56
C GLN A 58 -8.08 -10.64 3.31
N TYR A 59 -7.88 -9.33 3.55
CA TYR A 59 -6.81 -8.85 4.44
C TYR A 59 -7.06 -9.26 5.89
N LYS A 60 -8.32 -9.16 6.35
CA LYS A 60 -8.73 -9.43 7.73
C LYS A 60 -8.47 -10.87 8.20
N ASN A 61 -8.50 -11.84 7.29
CA ASN A 61 -8.24 -13.24 7.60
C ASN A 61 -6.98 -13.80 6.94
N ARG A 62 -6.18 -12.96 6.27
CA ARG A 62 -5.05 -13.39 5.42
C ARG A 62 -5.41 -14.53 4.46
N GLN A 63 -6.68 -14.59 4.04
CA GLN A 63 -7.10 -15.51 3.00
C GLN A 63 -6.55 -14.94 1.68
N CYS A 64 -6.07 -15.80 0.78
CA CYS A 64 -5.34 -15.45 -0.46
C CYS A 64 -3.89 -14.99 -0.28
N SER A 65 -3.08 -15.17 -1.33
CA SER A 65 -1.68 -14.79 -1.39
C SER A 65 -1.51 -13.26 -1.47
N PHE A 66 -0.37 -12.71 -1.02
CA PHE A 66 -0.12 -11.25 -1.09
C PHE A 66 -0.29 -10.70 -2.52
N LYS A 67 0.16 -11.47 -3.52
CA LYS A 67 0.00 -11.14 -4.94
C LYS A 67 -1.47 -10.94 -5.34
N GLU A 68 -2.34 -11.88 -4.98
CA GLU A 68 -3.78 -11.79 -5.28
C GLU A 68 -4.44 -10.60 -4.60
N ARG A 69 -4.05 -10.31 -3.35
CA ARG A 69 -4.57 -9.14 -2.63
C ARG A 69 -4.10 -7.84 -3.26
N LEU A 70 -2.84 -7.78 -3.69
CA LEU A 70 -2.26 -6.63 -4.37
C LEU A 70 -2.90 -6.41 -5.76
N GLU A 71 -3.17 -7.47 -6.51
CA GLU A 71 -3.90 -7.39 -7.79
C GLU A 71 -5.34 -6.89 -7.58
N ALA A 72 -6.04 -7.38 -6.56
CA ALA A 72 -7.36 -6.89 -6.19
C ALA A 72 -7.33 -5.42 -5.74
N LEU A 73 -6.29 -5.04 -4.97
CA LEU A 73 -6.03 -3.67 -4.55
C LEU A 73 -5.82 -2.74 -5.74
N LEU A 74 -4.94 -3.11 -6.66
CA LEU A 74 -4.68 -2.36 -7.89
C LEU A 74 -5.95 -2.23 -8.74
N SER A 75 -6.76 -3.29 -8.84
CA SER A 75 -8.02 -3.27 -9.59
C SER A 75 -9.08 -2.32 -9.01
N ARG A 76 -9.02 -2.00 -7.71
CA ARG A 76 -9.93 -1.05 -7.05
C ARG A 76 -9.20 0.21 -6.58
N TRP A 77 -7.97 0.42 -7.04
CA TRP A 77 -7.13 1.53 -6.60
C TRP A 77 -7.72 2.88 -7.03
N GLU A 78 -8.29 2.95 -8.24
CA GLU A 78 -8.98 4.15 -8.71
C GLU A 78 -10.19 4.51 -7.84
N ASP A 79 -10.85 3.52 -7.22
CA ASP A 79 -11.96 3.73 -6.30
C ASP A 79 -11.46 4.33 -4.98
N TRP A 80 -10.31 3.85 -4.48
CA TRP A 80 -9.64 4.41 -3.31
C TRP A 80 -9.12 5.84 -3.52
N GLU A 81 -8.54 6.14 -4.68
CA GLU A 81 -8.08 7.50 -5.02
C GLU A 81 -9.21 8.53 -5.12
N ARG A 82 -10.46 8.08 -5.27
CA ARG A 82 -11.64 8.93 -5.40
C ARG A 82 -12.46 9.06 -4.13
N CYS A 83 -12.15 8.27 -3.10
CA CYS A 83 -12.75 8.35 -1.76
C CYS A 83 -12.13 9.49 -0.94
#